data_AF-A0A537LIE6-F1
#
_entry.id   AF-A0A537LIE6-F1
#
_cell.length_a   1.000
_cell.length_b   1.000
_cell.length_c   1.000
_cell.angle_alpha   90.00
_cell.angle_beta   90.00
_cell.angle_gamma   90.00
#
_symmetry.space_group_name_H-M   'P 1'
#
loop_
_entity.id
_entity.type
_entity.pdbx_description
1 polymer ?
#
loop_
_entity_poly.entity_id
_entity_poly.type
_entity_poly.pdbx_seq_one_letter_code
_entity_poly.pdbx_strand_id
1 'polypeptide(L)'
;MMAEDLTEILNTLNRRLAVLIHLMAYEMVQGKTLAEAAPVLRRLGLTPGEIATVFDSTAQVVSVRVSEAKRKGGKKKAKAG
;
A
#
# COMPACT_ATOMS: atom_id res chain seq x y z
N MET A 1 26.54 8.25 22.88
CA MET A 1 25.43 8.63 23.77
C MET A 1 24.38 9.48 23.05
N MET A 2 24.42 10.82 22.97
CA MET A 2 23.26 11.59 22.46
C MET A 2 22.76 11.25 21.04
N ALA A 3 23.64 10.82 20.12
CA ALA A 3 23.26 10.45 18.76
C ALA A 3 22.59 9.05 18.67
N GLU A 4 22.94 8.14 19.57
CA GLU A 4 22.36 6.79 19.64
C GLU A 4 20.92 6.89 20.17
N ASP A 5 20.70 7.70 21.21
CA ASP A 5 19.38 7.96 21.79
C ASP A 5 18.43 8.60 20.77
N LEU A 6 18.91 9.57 19.99
CA LEU A 6 18.11 10.19 18.92
C LEU A 6 17.72 9.18 17.84
N THR A 7 18.65 8.30 17.46
CA THR A 7 18.39 7.26 16.46
C THR A 7 17.33 6.27 16.95
N GLU A 8 17.38 5.87 18.21
CA GLU A 8 16.39 5.00 18.82
C GLU A 8 15.00 5.64 18.89
N ILE A 9 14.94 6.92 19.26
CA ILE A 9 13.69 7.70 19.28
C ILE A 9 13.08 7.77 17.87
N LEU A 10 13.88 8.10 16.85
CA LEU A 10 13.42 8.18 15.47
C LEU A 10 12.93 6.82 14.96
N ASN A 11 13.64 5.74 15.27
CA ASN A 11 13.21 4.38 14.92
C ASN A 11 11.89 4.01 15.59
N THR A 12 11.71 4.38 16.87
CA THR A 12 10.47 4.14 17.61
C THR A 12 9.30 4.92 17.02
N LEU A 13 9.52 6.19 16.69
CA LEU A 13 8.51 7.03 16.02
C LEU A 13 8.14 6.44 14.65
N ASN A 14 9.13 6.06 13.84
CA ASN A 14 8.88 5.48 12.53
C ASN A 14 8.05 4.18 12.61
N ARG A 15 8.34 3.30 13.59
CA ARG A 15 7.54 2.09 13.84
C ARG A 15 6.09 2.42 14.21
N ARG A 16 5.87 3.39 15.11
CA ARG A 16 4.51 3.80 15.51
C ARG A 16 3.74 4.43 14.35
N LEU A 17 4.40 5.25 13.54
CA LEU A 17 3.82 5.84 12.33
C LEU A 17 3.44 4.76 11.31
N ALA A 18 4.28 3.75 11.10
CA ALA A 18 3.96 2.64 10.21
C ALA A 18 2.70 1.88 10.67
N VAL A 19 2.52 1.66 11.98
CA VAL A 19 1.30 1.04 12.52
C VAL A 19 0.06 1.90 12.22
N LEU A 20 0.14 3.23 12.41
CA LEU A 20 -0.97 4.13 12.10
C LEU A 20 -1.32 4.13 10.61
N ILE A 21 -0.31 4.12 9.74
CA ILE A 21 -0.51 4.03 8.28
C ILE A 21 -1.23 2.73 7.92
N HIS A 22 -0.81 1.59 8.49
CA HIS A 22 -1.48 0.31 8.24
C HIS A 22 -2.93 0.28 8.75
N LEU A 23 -3.20 0.84 9.94
CA LEU A 23 -4.57 0.94 10.46
C LEU A 23 -5.46 1.79 9.56
N MET A 24 -4.99 2.96 9.12
CA MET A 24 -5.74 3.80 8.18
C MET A 24 -5.94 3.09 6.84
N ALA A 25 -4.92 2.39 6.33
CA ALA A 25 -5.03 1.62 5.10
C ALA A 25 -6.09 0.51 5.23
N TYR A 26 -6.13 -0.18 6.36
CA TYR A 26 -7.15 -1.21 6.65
C TYR A 26 -8.57 -0.63 6.61
N GLU A 27 -8.81 0.46 7.33
CA GLU A 27 -10.11 1.15 7.34
C GLU A 27 -10.53 1.61 5.92
N MET A 28 -9.60 2.18 5.16
CA MET A 28 -9.87 2.67 3.80
C MET A 28 -10.27 1.57 2.80
N VAL A 29 -9.86 0.33 3.06
CA VAL A 29 -10.06 -0.80 2.14
C VAL A 29 -11.09 -1.81 2.61
N GLN A 30 -11.73 -1.58 3.77
CA GLN A 30 -12.84 -2.41 4.20
C GLN A 30 -13.89 -2.53 3.09
N GLY A 31 -14.32 -3.77 2.83
CA GLY A 31 -15.28 -4.10 1.79
C GLY A 31 -14.76 -4.00 0.34
N LYS A 32 -13.49 -3.67 0.12
CA LYS A 32 -12.87 -3.63 -1.22
C LYS A 32 -12.02 -4.87 -1.46
N THR A 33 -12.02 -5.35 -2.70
CA THR A 33 -11.08 -6.38 -3.13
C THR A 33 -9.67 -5.80 -3.26
N LEU A 34 -8.65 -6.65 -3.16
CA LEU A 34 -7.26 -6.25 -3.40
C LEU A 34 -7.08 -5.56 -4.77
N ALA A 35 -7.81 -6.00 -5.80
CA ALA A 35 -7.74 -5.42 -7.13
C ALA A 35 -8.24 -3.97 -7.19
N GLU A 36 -9.25 -3.63 -6.38
CA GLU A 36 -9.81 -2.28 -6.28
C GLU A 36 -8.97 -1.37 -5.41
N ALA A 37 -8.46 -1.91 -4.30
CA ALA A 37 -7.72 -1.16 -3.29
C ALA A 37 -6.25 -0.91 -3.64
N ALA A 38 -5.56 -1.91 -4.21
CA ALA A 38 -4.11 -1.83 -4.43
C ALA A 38 -3.67 -0.62 -5.29
N PRO A 39 -4.38 -0.23 -6.37
CA PRO A 39 -4.03 0.98 -7.12
C PRO A 39 -4.18 2.27 -6.30
N VAL A 40 -5.15 2.33 -5.39
CA VAL A 40 -5.38 3.49 -4.50
C VAL A 40 -4.24 3.59 -3.48
N LEU A 41 -3.96 2.50 -2.77
CA LEU A 41 -2.89 2.45 -1.77
C LEU A 41 -1.51 2.74 -2.38
N ARG A 42 -1.23 2.24 -3.58
CA ARG A 42 0.02 2.58 -4.31
C ARG A 42 0.16 4.07 -4.60
N ARG A 43 -0.93 4.76 -4.95
CA ARG A 43 -0.92 6.22 -5.18
C ARG A 43 -0.73 7.02 -3.88
N LEU A 44 -1.12 6.45 -2.75
CA LEU A 44 -0.87 7.02 -1.42
C LEU A 44 0.56 6.77 -0.93
N GLY A 45 1.40 6.09 -1.73
CA GLY A 45 2.81 5.89 -1.43
C GLY A 45 3.14 4.53 -0.80
N LEU A 46 2.14 3.68 -0.50
CA LEU A 46 2.41 2.37 0.08
C LEU A 46 3.14 1.48 -0.93
N THR A 47 4.14 0.78 -0.41
CA THR A 47 4.90 -0.25 -1.13
C THR A 47 4.06 -1.52 -1.31
N PRO A 48 4.42 -2.41 -2.26
CA PRO A 48 3.72 -3.68 -2.41
C PRO A 48 3.78 -4.56 -1.16
N GLY A 49 4.84 -4.45 -0.36
CA GLY A 49 4.98 -5.18 0.89
C GLY A 49 4.00 -4.70 1.96
N GLU A 50 3.86 -3.39 2.14
CA GLU A 50 2.90 -2.81 3.09
C GLU A 50 1.45 -3.13 2.70
N ILE A 51 1.13 -3.07 1.40
CA ILE A 51 -0.19 -3.47 0.89
C ILE A 51 -0.44 -4.96 1.12
N ALA A 52 0.59 -5.79 0.94
CA ALA A 52 0.49 -7.23 1.18
C ALA A 52 0.18 -7.53 2.66
N THR A 53 0.77 -6.78 3.59
CA THR A 53 0.46 -6.86 5.02
C THR A 53 -1.00 -6.53 5.32
N VAL A 54 -1.58 -5.52 4.67
CA VAL A 54 -2.99 -5.11 4.89
C VAL A 54 -3.98 -6.18 4.39
N PHE A 55 -3.63 -6.92 3.34
CA PHE A 55 -4.50 -7.89 2.69
C PHE A 55 -4.17 -9.35 2.99
N ASP A 56 -3.25 -9.61 3.93
CA ASP A 56 -2.71 -10.94 4.24
C ASP A 56 -2.29 -11.70 2.96
N SER A 57 -1.45 -11.06 2.15
CA SER A 57 -1.05 -11.54 0.83
C SER A 57 0.46 -11.44 0.63
N THR A 58 0.94 -11.58 -0.61
CA THR A 58 2.36 -11.41 -0.95
C THR A 58 2.57 -10.19 -1.86
N ALA A 59 3.73 -9.56 -1.76
CA ALA A 59 4.12 -8.42 -2.60
C ALA A 59 4.04 -8.74 -4.11
N GLN A 60 4.27 -10.00 -4.48
CA GLN A 60 4.14 -10.47 -5.86
C GLN A 60 2.68 -10.44 -6.32
N VAL A 61 1.74 -10.95 -5.51
CA VAL A 61 0.30 -10.91 -5.81
C VAL A 61 -0.18 -9.47 -5.97
N VAL A 62 0.22 -8.58 -5.06
CA VAL A 62 -0.10 -7.14 -5.15
C VAL A 62 0.39 -6.53 -6.47
N SER A 63 1.63 -6.81 -6.85
CA SER A 63 2.24 -6.28 -8.07
C SER A 63 1.52 -6.74 -9.35
N VAL A 64 1.08 -8.00 -9.37
CA VAL A 64 0.25 -8.55 -10.45
C VAL A 64 -1.09 -7.82 -10.50
N ARG A 65 -1.81 -7.70 -9.38
CA ARG A 65 -3.12 -7.02 -9.34
C ARG A 65 -3.06 -5.56 -9.77
N VAL A 66 -2.03 -4.83 -9.35
CA VAL A 66 -1.82 -3.44 -9.79
C VAL A 66 -1.60 -3.37 -11.30
N SER A 67 -0.83 -4.31 -11.86
CA SER A 67 -0.56 -4.38 -13.29
C SER A 67 -1.81 -4.74 -14.11
N GLU A 68 -2.63 -5.67 -13.61
CA GLU A 68 -3.94 -6.01 -14.20
C GLU A 68 -4.89 -4.81 -14.20
N ALA A 69 -4.96 -4.06 -13.10
CA ALA A 69 -5.79 -2.86 -12.99
C ALA A 69 -5.37 -1.79 -14.00
N LYS A 70 -4.06 -1.55 -14.17
CA LYS A 70 -3.53 -0.64 -15.21
C LYS A 70 -3.94 -1.06 -16.62
N ARG A 71 -3.85 -2.36 -16.94
CA ARG A 71 -4.24 -2.89 -18.26
C ARG A 71 -5.74 -2.75 -18.53
N LYS A 72 -6.60 -2.98 -17.53
CA LYS A 72 -8.06 -2.78 -17.66
C LYS A 72 -8.42 -1.31 -17.87
N GLY A 73 -7.73 -0.37 -17.21
CA GLY A 73 -7.89 1.06 -17.45
C GLY A 73 -7.52 1.50 -18.88
N GLY A 74 -6.47 0.90 -19.46
CA GLY A 74 -6.05 1.16 -20.84
C GLY A 74 -7.05 0.69 -21.89
N LYS A 75 -7.65 -0.50 -21.71
CA LYS A 75 -8.68 -1.01 -22.64
C LYS A 75 -9.97 -0.19 -22.64
N LYS A 76 -10.34 0.45 -21.52
CA LYS A 76 -11.51 1.35 -21.46
C LYS A 76 -11.29 2.65 -22.24
N LYS A 77 -10.06 3.18 -22.30
CA LYS A 77 -9.72 4.36 -23.11
C LYS A 77 -9.64 4.05 -24.61
N ALA A 78 -9.18 2.87 -25.00
CA ALA A 78 -9.00 2.51 -26.42
C ALA A 78 -10.30 2.18 -27.20
N LYS A 79 -11.44 2.03 -26.51
CA LYS A 79 -12.77 1.82 -27.14
C LYS A 79 -13.63 3.08 -27.22
N ALA A 80 -13.13 4.22 -26.73
CA ALA A 80 -13.84 5.49 -26.68
C ALA A 80 -13.18 6.59 -27.53
N GLY A 81 -12.29 6.20 -28.44
CA GLY A 81 -11.63 7.07 -29.42
C GLY A 81 -11.82 6.54 -30.82
#